data_AF-A0A661FIV9-F1
#
_entry.id   AF-A0A661FIV9-F1
#
_cell.length_a   1.000
_cell.length_b   1.000
_cell.length_c   1.000
_cell.angle_alpha   90.00
_cell.angle_beta   90.00
_cell.angle_gamma   90.00
#
_symmetry.space_group_name_H-M   'P 1'
#
loop_
_entity.id
_entity.type
_entity.pdbx_description
1 polymer ?
#
loop_
_entity_poly.entity_id
_entity_poly.type
_entity_poly.pdbx_seq_one_letter_code
_entity_poly.pdbx_strand_id
1 'polypeptide(L)' 'LMIVELLNSAVEVAIDRIGMERHELSGRAKDIASAAVLFAAILTALTWLLIGLSHL' A
#
# COMPACT_ATOMS: atom_id res chain seq x y z
N LEU A 1 -6.76 -5.81 -1.45
CA LEU A 1 -5.32 -5.89 -1.09
C LEU A 1 -4.41 -6.04 -2.31
N MET A 2 -4.49 -7.14 -3.07
CA MET A 2 -3.58 -7.40 -4.22
C MET A 2 -3.47 -6.28 -5.26
N ILE A 3 -4.57 -5.62 -5.61
CA ILE A 3 -4.54 -4.48 -6.54
C ILE A 3 -3.66 -3.34 -5.98
N VAL A 4 -3.77 -3.07 -4.67
CA VAL A 4 -3.02 -1.99 -4.01
C VAL A 4 -1.54 -2.36 -3.86
N GLU A 5 -1.22 -3.63 -3.64
CA GLU A 5 0.16 -4.14 -3.67
C GLU A 5 0.82 -3.94 -5.04
N LEU A 6 0.11 -4.29 -6.12
CA LEU A 6 0.61 -4.08 -7.49
C LEU A 6 0.86 -2.59 -7.78
N LEU A 7 -0.02 -1.71 -7.28
CA LEU A 7 0.17 -0.26 -7.39
C LEU A 7 1.37 0.23 -6.57
N ASN A 8 1.58 -0.29 -5.36
CA ASN A 8 2.76 0.01 -4.55
C ASN A 8 4.05 -0.38 -5.29
N SER A 9 4.12 -1.61 -5.82
CA SER A 9 5.27 -2.06 -6.60
C SER A 9 5.49 -1.23 -7.87
N ALA A 10 4.42 -0.79 -8.55
CA ALA A 10 4.54 0.08 -9.71
C ALA A 10 5.15 1.45 -9.33
N VAL A 11 4.76 2.03 -8.19
CA VAL A 11 5.34 3.27 -7.67
C VAL A 11 6.81 3.09 -7.31
N GLU A 12 7.16 2.00 -6.61
CA GLU A 12 8.55 1.68 -6.27
C GLU A 12 9.43 1.57 -7.53
N VAL A 13 9.01 0.79 -8.53
CA VAL A 13 9.73 0.61 -9.79
C VAL A 13 9.87 1.93 -10.55
N ALA A 14 8.81 2.75 -10.59
CA ALA A 14 8.85 4.05 -11.26
C ALA A 14 9.84 5.02 -10.59
N ILE A 15 9.94 4.99 -9.26
CA ILE A 15 10.87 5.81 -8.49
C ILE A 15 12.31 5.30 -8.62
N ASP A 16 12.52 3.98 -8.48
CA ASP A 16 13.85 3.36 -8.55
C ASP A 16 14.49 3.49 -9.94
N ARG A 17 13.66 3.62 -10.99
CA ARG A 17 14.12 3.93 -12.35
C ARG A 17 14.78 5.31 -12.49
N ILE A 18 14.36 6.32 -11.74
CA ILE A 18 14.77 7.73 -11.97
C ILE A 18 16.21 8.01 -11.51
N GLY A 19 16.71 7.27 -10.52
CA GLY A 19 18.10 7.35 -10.08
C GLY A 19 18.26 6.96 -8.60
N MET A 20 19.46 6.50 -8.24
CA MET A 20 19.78 6.07 -6.87
C MET A 20 20.10 7.24 -5.92
N GLU A 21 20.03 8.48 -6.42
CA GLU A 21 20.15 9.68 -5.60
C GLU A 21 18.92 9.85 -4.71
N ARG A 22 19.18 10.22 -3.46
CA ARG A 22 18.14 10.30 -2.44
C ARG A 22 17.35 11.58 -2.60
N HIS A 23 16.18 11.49 -3.25
CA HIS A 23 15.22 12.58 -3.32
C HIS A 23 14.16 12.45 -2.21
N GLU A 24 13.99 13.49 -1.40
CA GLU A 24 13.02 13.49 -0.30
C GLU A 24 11.58 13.21 -0.78
N LEU A 25 11.21 13.75 -1.94
CA LEU A 25 9.88 13.52 -2.54
C LEU A 25 9.69 12.07 -2.99
N SER A 26 10.76 11.43 -3.49
CA SER A 26 10.74 10.00 -3.85
C SER A 26 10.54 9.12 -2.62
N GLY A 27 11.18 9.45 -1.50
CA GLY A 27 10.95 8.77 -0.22
C GLY A 27 9.48 8.88 0.21
N ARG A 28 8.94 10.10 0.21
CA ARG A 28 7.53 10.34 0.56
C ARG A 28 6.55 9.59 -0.33
N ALA A 29 6.82 9.49 -1.63
CA ALA A 29 5.96 8.76 -2.55
C ALA A 29 5.91 7.25 -2.23
N LYS A 30 7.04 6.65 -1.85
CA LYS A 30 7.09 5.25 -1.37
C LYS A 30 6.35 5.07 -0.05
N ASP A 31 6.53 5.99 0.89
CA ASP A 31 5.84 5.95 2.19
C ASP A 31 4.32 6.01 2.03
N ILE A 32 3.81 6.89 1.16
CA ILE A 32 2.38 7.01 0.86
C ILE A 32 1.84 5.74 0.21
N ALA A 33 2.58 5.15 -0.75
CA ALA A 33 2.18 3.91 -1.41
C ALA A 33 2.11 2.73 -0.43
N SER A 34 3.10 2.61 0.47
CA SER A 34 3.11 1.59 1.52
C SER A 34 1.99 1.82 2.56
N ALA A 35 1.68 3.09 2.89
CA ALA A 35 0.53 3.41 3.74
C ALA A 35 -0.79 2.97 3.09
N ALA A 36 -0.96 3.15 1.78
CA ALA A 36 -2.15 2.67 1.07
C ALA A 36 -2.33 1.15 1.18
N VAL A 37 -1.24 0.37 1.11
CA VAL A 37 -1.26 -1.09 1.35
C VAL A 37 -1.74 -1.40 2.77
N LEU A 38 -1.20 -0.71 3.78
CA LEU A 38 -1.62 -0.88 5.17
C LEU A 38 -3.12 -0.62 5.35
N PHE A 39 -3.64 0.49 4.82
CA PHE A 39 -5.07 0.80 4.91
C PHE A 39 -5.93 -0.23 4.18
N ALA A 40 -5.48 -0.72 3.02
CA ALA A 40 -6.17 -1.78 2.30
C ALA A 40 -6.19 -3.11 3.08
N ALA A 41 -5.11 -3.42 3.80
CA ALA A 41 -5.04 -4.61 4.67
C ALA A 41 -5.97 -4.47 5.88
N ILE A 42 -5.98 -3.31 6.55
CA ILE A 42 -6.91 -3.00 7.65
C ILE A 42 -8.36 -3.12 7.17
N LEU A 43 -8.69 -2.52 6.02
CA LEU A 43 -10.04 -2.62 5.46
C LEU A 43 -10.43 -4.07 5.17
N THR A 44 -9.50 -4.87 4.64
CA THR A 44 -9.71 -6.31 4.40
C THR A 44 -10.02 -7.02 5.72
N ALA A 45 -9.22 -6.80 6.77
CA ALA A 45 -9.41 -7.41 8.08
C ALA A 45 -10.73 -6.99 8.73
N LEU A 46 -11.07 -5.69 8.69
CA LEU A 46 -12.33 -5.17 9.22
C LEU A 46 -13.55 -5.75 8.49
N THR A 47 -13.47 -5.89 7.16
CA THR A 47 -14.56 -6.49 6.37
C THR A 47 -14.85 -7.92 6.82
N TRP A 48 -13.81 -8.75 6.95
CA TRP A 48 -13.96 -10.13 7.42
C TRP A 48 -14.41 -10.21 8.88
N LEU A 49 -13.89 -9.33 9.75
CA LEU A 49 -14.31 -9.25 11.15
C LEU A 49 -15.80 -8.95 11.28
N LEU A 50 -16.30 -7.96 10.53
CA LEU A 50 -17.71 -7.57 10.56
C LEU A 50 -18.61 -8.70 10.03
N ILE A 51 -18.21 -9.37 8.94
CA ILE A 51 -18.94 -10.54 8.44
C ILE A 51 -18.95 -11.65 9.49
N GLY A 52 -17.80 -11.97 10.09
CA GLY A 52 -17.69 -13.00 11.13
C GLY A 52 -18.55 -12.69 12.37
N LEU A 53 -18.52 -11.45 12.86
CA LEU A 53 -19.34 -11.00 13.98
C LEU A 53 -20.85 -11.05 13.67
N SER A 54 -21.24 -10.82 12.41
CA SER A 54 -22.65 -10.91 12.01
C SER A 54 -23.22 -12.35 11.98
N HIS A 55 -22.35 -13.35 12.06
CA HIS A 55 -22.71 -14.78 12.06
C HIS A 55 -22.55 -15.46 13.43
N LEU A 56 -22.16 -14.71 14.47
CA LEU A 56 -22.13 -15.14 15.88
C LEU A 56 -23.43 -14.76 16.59
#